data_AF-A0A1M3I7D7-F1
#
_entry.id   AF-A0A1M3I7D7-F1
#
_cell.length_a   1.000
_cell.length_b   1.000
_cell.length_c   1.000
_cell.angle_alpha   90.00
_cell.angle_beta   90.00
_cell.angle_gamma   90.00
#
_symmetry.space_group_name_H-M   'P 1'
#
loop_
_entity.id
_entity.type
_entity.pdbx_description
1 polymer ?
#
loop_
_entity_poly.entity_id
_entity_poly.type
_entity_poly.pdbx_seq_one_letter_code
_entity_poly.pdbx_strand_id
1 'polypeptide(L)'
;MLQGCTMSRIHSAVWRMSAVATLALTASAPLYAEDEQTTVIDGRCQYPDRVAEYRNETTLILCDTATITQSATITTLDFSQRSWGSTARFTGNRTGDTIAISTVALRGGSPVAARGSCEIFHRDDGRLSVISCLVKAGSRSIAANFVPSRL
;
A
#
# COMPACT_ATOMS: atom_id res chain seq x y z
N MET A 1 42.75 -86.88 -11.75
CA MET A 1 44.16 -86.78 -12.17
C MET A 1 44.23 -85.74 -13.26
N LEU A 2 45.02 -84.68 -13.03
CA LEU A 2 45.67 -83.80 -14.03
C LEU A 2 44.68 -83.09 -15.00
N GLN A 3 44.78 -81.83 -15.38
CA GLN A 3 45.71 -80.71 -15.34
C GLN A 3 44.80 -79.57 -15.86
N GLY A 4 44.82 -78.36 -15.32
CA GLY A 4 46.00 -77.57 -15.07
C GLY A 4 46.08 -76.49 -16.15
N CYS A 5 46.43 -75.28 -15.70
CA CYS A 5 47.08 -74.23 -16.48
C CYS A 5 46.17 -73.50 -17.50
N THR A 6 46.25 -72.19 -17.74
CA THR A 6 47.16 -71.11 -17.34
C THR A 6 46.66 -69.85 -18.06
N MET A 7 46.90 -68.65 -17.50
CA MET A 7 47.24 -67.41 -18.23
C MET A 7 46.17 -66.86 -19.21
N SER A 8 46.17 -65.61 -19.66
CA SER A 8 46.91 -64.38 -19.42
C SER A 8 46.26 -63.35 -20.34
N ARG A 9 45.78 -62.22 -19.79
CA ARG A 9 45.44 -60.96 -20.50
C ARG A 9 44.30 -61.16 -21.54
N ILE A 10 43.53 -60.19 -22.03
CA ILE A 10 43.73 -58.77 -22.31
C ILE A 10 42.32 -58.16 -22.48
N HIS A 11 42.22 -56.82 -22.37
CA HIS A 11 41.18 -55.95 -22.93
C HIS A 11 39.78 -55.97 -22.31
N SER A 12 39.41 -54.86 -21.67
CA SER A 12 38.03 -54.32 -21.67
C SER A 12 38.13 -52.87 -21.20
N ALA A 13 38.06 -51.91 -22.10
CA ALA A 13 36.82 -51.28 -22.57
C ALA A 13 36.71 -49.90 -21.93
N VAL A 14 37.15 -48.88 -22.68
CA VAL A 14 36.87 -47.47 -22.41
C VAL A 14 35.37 -47.27 -22.53
N TRP A 15 34.68 -47.07 -21.42
CA TRP A 15 33.29 -46.62 -21.40
C TRP A 15 33.27 -45.12 -21.14
N ARG A 16 33.04 -44.35 -22.22
CA ARG A 16 32.71 -42.93 -22.14
C ARG A 16 31.27 -42.80 -21.66
N MET A 17 31.07 -42.57 -20.37
CA MET A 17 29.78 -42.11 -19.85
C MET A 17 29.54 -40.67 -20.29
N SER A 18 28.68 -40.49 -21.29
CA SER A 18 28.09 -39.17 -21.59
C SER A 18 26.81 -39.05 -20.77
N ALA A 19 26.88 -38.33 -19.64
CA ALA A 19 25.71 -37.97 -18.86
C ALA A 19 25.00 -36.80 -19.57
N VAL A 20 23.82 -37.07 -20.13
CA VAL A 20 22.93 -36.05 -20.69
C VAL A 20 22.32 -35.28 -19.52
N ALA A 21 22.69 -34.00 -19.39
CA ALA A 21 22.11 -33.11 -18.39
C ALA A 21 20.72 -32.65 -18.84
N THR A 22 19.66 -33.17 -18.20
CA THR A 22 18.29 -32.65 -18.30
C THR A 22 18.21 -31.30 -17.59
N LEU A 23 18.10 -30.22 -18.36
CA LEU A 23 17.80 -28.87 -17.86
C LEU A 23 16.33 -28.79 -17.46
N ALA A 24 16.05 -28.82 -16.16
CA ALA A 24 14.73 -28.49 -15.63
C ALA A 24 14.49 -26.97 -15.79
N LEU A 25 13.56 -26.58 -16.68
CA LEU A 25 13.08 -25.20 -16.73
C LEU A 25 12.21 -24.94 -15.49
N THR A 26 12.79 -24.33 -14.47
CA THR A 26 12.02 -23.70 -13.38
C THR A 26 11.35 -22.44 -13.94
N ALA A 27 10.05 -22.52 -14.24
CA ALA A 27 9.27 -21.34 -14.60
C ALA A 27 9.14 -20.44 -13.35
N SER A 28 9.89 -19.33 -13.33
CA SER A 28 9.70 -18.25 -12.37
C SER A 28 8.35 -17.58 -12.67
N ALA A 29 7.32 -17.86 -11.88
CA ALA A 29 6.09 -17.07 -11.95
C ALA A 29 6.46 -15.61 -11.59
N PRO A 30 6.09 -14.61 -12.40
CA PRO A 30 6.28 -13.23 -12.01
C PRO A 30 5.41 -12.99 -10.77
N LEU A 31 6.04 -12.75 -9.62
CA LEU A 31 5.40 -12.07 -8.51
C LEU A 31 5.09 -10.67 -9.06
N TYR A 32 3.85 -10.46 -9.51
CA TYR A 32 3.36 -9.11 -9.74
C TYR A 32 3.37 -8.41 -8.39
N ALA A 33 4.41 -7.61 -8.15
CA ALA A 33 4.36 -6.59 -7.14
C ALA A 33 3.16 -5.70 -7.50
N GLU A 34 2.17 -5.62 -6.61
CA GLU A 34 1.15 -4.58 -6.74
C GLU A 34 1.89 -3.25 -6.78
N ASP A 35 1.74 -2.54 -7.90
CA ASP A 35 2.37 -1.24 -8.08
C ASP A 35 1.68 -0.24 -7.15
N GLU A 36 2.28 -0.03 -5.99
CA GLU A 36 1.79 0.92 -5.01
C GLU A 36 2.16 2.33 -5.45
N GLN A 37 1.16 3.11 -5.86
CA GLN A 37 1.36 4.50 -6.26
C GLN A 37 1.23 5.41 -5.05
N THR A 38 2.28 6.19 -4.79
CA THR A 38 2.29 7.20 -3.72
C THR A 38 2.39 8.60 -4.31
N THR A 39 1.44 9.46 -3.94
CA THR A 39 1.41 10.88 -4.31
C THR A 39 1.48 11.74 -3.05
N VAL A 40 2.41 12.70 -3.00
CA VAL A 40 2.55 13.66 -1.89
C VAL A 40 2.11 15.04 -2.36
N ILE A 41 1.26 15.70 -1.57
CA ILE A 41 0.59 16.94 -1.96
C ILE A 41 0.72 17.95 -0.83
N ASP A 42 1.30 19.11 -1.15
CA ASP A 42 1.34 20.25 -0.23
C ASP A 42 -0.01 20.98 -0.20
N GLY A 43 -0.44 21.42 0.98
CA GLY A 43 -1.74 22.07 1.15
C GLY A 43 -2.03 22.46 2.59
N ARG A 44 -3.30 22.37 2.97
CA ARG A 44 -3.75 22.59 4.35
C ARG A 44 -5.10 21.94 4.62
N CYS A 45 -5.25 21.36 5.81
CA CYS A 45 -6.57 21.03 6.34
C CYS A 45 -7.30 22.32 6.76
N GLN A 46 -8.42 22.63 6.12
CA GLN A 46 -9.21 23.85 6.34
C GLN A 46 -10.67 23.50 6.53
N TYR A 47 -11.35 24.18 7.45
CA TYR A 47 -12.75 23.93 7.76
C TYR A 47 -13.53 25.25 7.69
N PRO A 48 -14.69 25.29 7.02
CA PRO A 48 -15.55 26.46 7.08
C PRO A 48 -16.10 26.64 8.50
N ASP A 49 -16.45 27.88 8.87
CA ASP A 49 -16.86 28.24 10.24
C ASP A 49 -17.97 27.34 10.79
N ARG A 50 -18.98 27.04 9.97
CA ARG A 50 -20.09 26.13 10.30
C ARG A 50 -19.64 24.73 10.73
N VAL A 51 -18.50 24.24 10.23
CA VAL A 51 -17.93 22.94 10.64
C VAL A 51 -17.05 23.10 11.89
N ALA A 52 -16.37 24.25 12.02
CA ALA A 52 -15.55 24.57 13.18
C ALA A 52 -16.35 24.69 14.49
N GLU A 53 -17.65 24.96 14.41
CA GLU A 53 -18.58 24.94 15.54
C GLU A 53 -18.67 23.55 16.20
N TYR A 54 -18.54 22.47 15.44
CA TYR A 54 -18.64 21.09 15.93
C TYR A 54 -17.32 20.53 16.47
N ARG A 55 -16.27 21.35 16.66
CA ARG A 55 -14.93 20.91 17.09
C ARG A 55 -14.87 20.18 18.44
N ASN A 56 -15.90 20.36 19.28
CA ASN A 56 -15.99 19.67 20.57
C ASN A 56 -16.53 18.23 20.43
N GLU A 57 -17.21 17.94 19.32
CA GLU A 57 -17.84 16.64 19.03
C GLU A 57 -17.07 15.87 17.95
N THR A 58 -16.35 16.61 17.09
CA THR A 58 -15.58 16.08 15.98
C THR A 58 -14.12 16.51 16.09
N THR A 59 -13.21 15.55 16.07
CA THR A 59 -11.78 15.82 15.94
C THR A 59 -11.51 16.37 14.54
N LEU A 60 -11.17 17.65 14.46
CA LEU A 60 -10.76 18.30 13.21
C LEU A 60 -9.25 18.13 13.02
N ILE A 61 -8.86 17.41 11.98
CA ILE A 61 -7.44 17.16 11.70
C ILE A 61 -6.75 18.45 11.23
N LEU A 62 -5.59 18.75 11.81
CA LEU A 62 -4.72 19.83 11.38
C LEU A 62 -3.56 19.24 10.58
N CYS A 63 -3.40 19.69 9.34
CA CYS A 63 -2.39 19.15 8.43
C CYS A 63 -1.92 20.23 7.44
N ASP A 64 -0.72 20.06 6.90
CA ASP A 64 -0.16 20.85 5.78
C ASP A 64 0.26 19.99 4.58
N THR A 65 0.20 18.66 4.73
CA THR A 65 0.60 17.70 3.69
C THR A 65 -0.40 16.55 3.68
N ALA A 66 -0.78 16.11 2.48
CA ALA A 66 -1.55 14.88 2.28
C ALA A 66 -0.74 13.91 1.42
N THR A 67 -0.59 12.68 1.90
CA THR A 67 -0.02 11.57 1.13
C THR A 67 -1.13 10.59 0.78
N ILE A 68 -1.25 10.28 -0.50
CA ILE A 68 -2.20 9.30 -1.03
C ILE A 68 -1.41 8.10 -1.51
N THR A 69 -1.62 6.97 -0.87
CA THR A 69 -0.99 5.69 -1.23
C THR A 69 -2.08 4.75 -1.73
N GLN A 70 -1.93 4.23 -2.94
CA GLN A 70 -2.95 3.45 -3.64
C GLN A 70 -2.37 2.10 -4.08
N SER A 71 -3.05 1.03 -3.72
CA SER A 71 -2.90 -0.30 -4.34
C SER A 71 -4.13 -0.63 -5.19
N ALA A 72 -4.26 -1.86 -5.68
CA ALA A 72 -5.37 -2.24 -6.56
C ALA A 72 -6.76 -2.04 -5.93
N THR A 73 -6.87 -2.14 -4.60
CA THR A 73 -8.16 -2.05 -3.89
C THR A 73 -8.13 -1.15 -2.66
N ILE A 74 -6.96 -0.99 -2.05
CA ILE A 74 -6.80 -0.23 -0.81
C ILE A 74 -6.22 1.15 -1.12
N THR A 75 -6.78 2.17 -0.50
CA THR A 75 -6.21 3.51 -0.47
C THR A 75 -5.97 3.93 0.97
N THR A 76 -4.78 4.48 1.20
CA THR A 76 -4.40 5.13 2.45
C THR A 76 -4.23 6.62 2.20
N LEU A 77 -4.91 7.43 3.02
CA LEU A 77 -4.76 8.88 3.09
C LEU A 77 -4.07 9.22 4.39
N ASP A 78 -2.83 9.71 4.31
CA ASP A 78 -2.06 10.18 5.46
C ASP A 78 -2.03 11.71 5.46
N PHE A 79 -2.71 12.30 6.43
CA PHE A 79 -2.67 13.73 6.67
C PHE A 79 -1.59 14.01 7.70
N SER A 80 -0.62 14.85 7.35
CA SER A 80 0.55 15.12 8.19
C SER A 80 0.85 16.61 8.31
N GLN A 81 1.66 16.93 9.31
CA GLN A 81 2.30 18.24 9.45
C GLN A 81 3.80 18.06 9.26
N ARG A 82 4.43 18.90 8.43
CA ARG A 82 5.85 18.76 8.07
C ARG A 82 6.79 18.67 9.29
N SER A 83 6.47 19.37 10.36
CA SER A 83 7.27 19.39 11.60
C SER A 83 6.92 18.26 12.59
N TRP A 84 5.75 17.65 12.49
CA TRP A 84 5.21 16.74 13.51
C TRP A 84 4.78 15.37 12.95
N GLY A 85 5.02 15.11 11.66
CA GLY A 85 4.67 13.88 10.98
C GLY A 85 3.17 13.62 10.88
N SER A 86 2.81 12.35 10.72
CA SER A 86 1.42 11.89 10.57
C SER A 86 0.55 12.37 11.74
N THR A 87 -0.62 12.92 11.38
CA THR A 87 -1.64 13.40 12.32
C THR A 87 -2.83 12.46 12.36
N ALA A 88 -3.22 11.96 11.18
CA ALA A 88 -4.26 10.97 11.00
C ALA A 88 -4.04 10.22 9.69
N ARG A 89 -4.14 8.89 9.75
CA ARG A 89 -4.06 8.00 8.61
C ARG A 89 -5.37 7.24 8.48
N PHE A 90 -6.00 7.36 7.33
CA PHE A 90 -7.27 6.74 6.99
C PHE A 90 -7.01 5.68 5.93
N THR A 91 -7.49 4.46 6.15
CA THR A 91 -7.32 3.37 5.19
C THR A 91 -8.68 2.75 4.88
N GLY A 92 -8.90 2.47 3.60
CA GLY A 92 -10.19 2.00 3.11
C GLY A 92 -10.15 1.48 1.68
N ASN A 93 -11.28 0.91 1.25
CA ASN A 93 -11.46 0.43 -0.12
C ASN A 93 -11.87 1.60 -1.01
N ARG A 94 -11.26 1.71 -2.19
CA ARG A 94 -11.57 2.78 -3.16
C ARG A 94 -12.58 2.31 -4.21
N THR A 95 -13.50 3.20 -4.59
CA THR A 95 -14.39 3.03 -5.75
C THR A 95 -14.58 4.40 -6.41
N GLY A 96 -13.98 4.59 -7.58
CA GLY A 96 -13.92 5.91 -8.22
C GLY A 96 -13.16 6.89 -7.33
N ASP A 97 -13.80 8.00 -6.96
CA ASP A 97 -13.23 9.03 -6.07
C ASP A 97 -13.66 8.91 -4.62
N THR A 98 -14.50 7.92 -4.31
CA THR A 98 -14.92 7.62 -2.94
C THR A 98 -14.05 6.52 -2.35
N ILE A 99 -13.65 6.69 -1.09
CA ILE A 99 -12.90 5.70 -0.32
C ILE A 99 -13.73 5.37 0.91
N ALA A 100 -14.21 4.14 1.01
CA ALA A 100 -14.93 3.63 2.17
C ALA A 100 -13.94 3.26 3.26
N ILE A 101 -13.89 4.07 4.33
CA ILE A 101 -12.87 3.94 5.39
C ILE A 101 -13.24 2.80 6.33
N SER A 102 -12.27 1.91 6.56
CA SER A 102 -12.38 0.78 7.48
C SER A 102 -11.51 0.95 8.72
N THR A 103 -10.39 1.68 8.61
CA THR A 103 -9.50 1.95 9.75
C THR A 103 -8.98 3.39 9.78
N VAL A 104 -8.74 3.89 10.98
CA VAL A 104 -8.09 5.17 11.24
C VAL A 104 -7.02 4.99 12.31
N ALA A 105 -5.83 5.55 12.08
CA ALA A 105 -4.83 5.74 13.11
C ALA A 105 -4.64 7.25 13.34
N LEU A 106 -4.79 7.70 14.59
CA LEU A 106 -4.42 9.07 14.97
C LEU A 106 -2.97 9.09 15.45
N ARG A 107 -2.35 10.27 15.46
CA ARG A 107 -0.96 10.46 15.92
C ARG A 107 -0.67 9.71 17.22
N GLY A 108 0.39 8.90 17.22
CA GLY A 108 0.87 8.16 18.39
C GLY A 108 -0.04 7.00 18.83
N GLY A 109 -1.14 6.75 18.13
CA GLY A 109 -2.08 5.67 18.42
C GLY A 109 -1.99 4.53 17.40
N SER A 110 -2.43 3.35 17.82
CA SER A 110 -2.64 2.22 16.93
C SER A 110 -3.85 2.45 16.02
N PRO A 111 -3.89 1.85 14.81
CA PRO A 111 -5.08 1.84 13.98
C PRO A 111 -6.28 1.24 14.72
N VAL A 112 -7.44 1.87 14.58
CA VAL A 112 -8.72 1.40 15.12
C VAL A 112 -9.77 1.28 14.03
N ALA A 113 -10.76 0.43 14.24
CA ALA A 113 -11.88 0.29 13.33
C ALA A 113 -12.67 1.61 13.24
N ALA A 114 -13.01 2.00 12.01
CA ALA A 114 -13.78 3.19 11.71
C ALA A 114 -14.84 2.90 10.65
N ARG A 115 -15.82 3.79 10.55
CA ARG A 115 -16.83 3.78 9.47
C ARG A 115 -17.03 5.19 8.95
N GLY A 116 -17.27 5.31 7.65
CA GLY A 116 -17.46 6.59 6.97
C GLY A 116 -16.75 6.56 5.63
N SER A 117 -16.51 7.73 5.05
CA SER A 117 -15.87 7.84 3.75
C SER A 117 -14.97 9.06 3.66
N CYS A 118 -14.09 8.97 2.68
CA CYS A 118 -13.41 10.12 2.09
C CYS A 118 -13.84 10.25 0.63
N GLU A 119 -13.93 11.48 0.15
CA GLU A 119 -14.19 11.81 -1.24
C GLU A 119 -13.10 12.73 -1.77
N ILE A 120 -12.62 12.42 -2.97
CA ILE A 120 -11.60 13.17 -3.69
C ILE A 120 -12.29 14.00 -4.77
N PHE A 121 -12.30 15.31 -4.61
CA PHE A 121 -12.87 16.22 -5.57
C PHE A 121 -11.81 16.72 -6.54
N HIS A 122 -12.19 16.85 -7.80
CA HIS A 122 -11.34 17.39 -8.86
C HIS A 122 -11.91 18.72 -9.38
N ARG A 123 -11.07 19.57 -9.94
CA ARG A 123 -11.49 20.74 -10.74
C ARG A 123 -11.80 20.31 -12.16
N ASP A 124 -12.36 21.22 -12.96
CA ASP A 124 -12.67 20.99 -14.38
C ASP A 124 -11.43 20.61 -15.22
N ASP A 125 -10.23 21.02 -14.79
CA ASP A 125 -8.95 20.67 -15.42
C ASP A 125 -8.41 19.29 -14.97
N GLY A 126 -9.18 18.54 -14.19
CA GLY A 126 -8.83 17.23 -13.66
C GLY A 126 -7.88 17.27 -12.45
N ARG A 127 -7.43 18.44 -12.00
CA ARG A 127 -6.53 18.54 -10.85
C ARG A 127 -7.28 18.39 -9.55
N LEU A 128 -6.65 17.77 -8.55
CA LEU A 128 -7.19 17.67 -7.19
C LEU A 128 -7.60 19.04 -6.65
N SER A 129 -8.86 19.15 -6.22
CA SER A 129 -9.43 20.36 -5.62
C SER A 129 -9.52 20.26 -4.10
N VAL A 130 -10.05 19.15 -3.58
CA VAL A 130 -10.27 18.92 -2.15
C VAL A 130 -10.24 17.41 -1.87
N ILE A 131 -9.72 17.01 -0.70
CA ILE A 131 -10.00 15.69 -0.11
C ILE A 131 -10.84 15.92 1.14
N SER A 132 -12.06 15.39 1.18
CA SER A 132 -12.97 15.56 2.31
C SER A 132 -13.29 14.22 2.94
N CYS A 133 -13.03 14.08 4.23
CA CYS A 133 -13.25 12.88 5.01
C CYS A 133 -14.13 13.18 6.20
N LEU A 134 -15.10 12.30 6.45
CA LEU A 134 -15.83 12.25 7.71
C LEU A 134 -16.03 10.80 8.11
N VAL A 135 -15.48 10.44 9.27
CA VAL A 135 -15.52 9.08 9.79
C VAL A 135 -15.83 9.06 11.27
N LYS A 136 -16.33 7.92 11.74
CA LYS A 136 -16.58 7.64 13.15
C LYS A 136 -15.71 6.48 13.60
N ALA A 137 -14.95 6.70 14.66
CA ALA A 137 -14.14 5.68 15.32
C ALA A 137 -14.57 5.60 16.80
N GLY A 138 -15.22 4.49 17.18
CA GLY A 138 -15.87 4.37 18.48
C GLY A 138 -16.94 5.46 18.68
N SER A 139 -16.84 6.24 19.77
CA SER A 139 -17.78 7.33 20.07
C SER A 139 -17.46 8.64 19.34
N ARG A 140 -16.23 8.81 18.80
CA ARG A 140 -15.76 10.09 18.25
C ARG A 140 -15.92 10.16 16.74
N SER A 141 -16.31 11.33 16.26
CA SER A 141 -16.23 11.69 14.85
C SER A 141 -14.87 12.33 14.55
N ILE A 142 -14.34 12.10 13.36
CA ILE A 142 -13.05 12.63 12.89
C ILE A 142 -13.26 13.17 11.49
N ALA A 143 -12.83 14.40 11.24
CA ALA A 143 -12.93 15.04 9.94
C ALA A 143 -11.56 15.50 9.45
N ALA A 144 -11.29 15.31 8.16
CA ALA A 144 -10.13 15.86 7.47
C ALA A 144 -10.62 16.52 6.18
N ASN A 145 -10.41 17.82 6.03
CA ASN A 145 -10.82 18.55 4.83
C ASN A 145 -9.60 19.27 4.24
N PHE A 146 -8.88 18.58 3.36
CA PHE A 146 -7.60 19.04 2.81
C PHE A 146 -7.81 19.79 1.51
N VAL A 147 -7.22 20.98 1.42
CA VAL A 147 -7.18 21.81 0.21
C VAL A 147 -5.72 21.90 -0.24
N PRO A 148 -5.38 21.44 -1.46
CA PRO A 148 -4.04 21.60 -2.01
C PRO A 148 -3.66 23.07 -2.14
N SER A 149 -2.40 23.38 -1.83
CA SER A 149 -1.80 24.64 -2.24
C SER A 149 -1.75 24.66 -3.77
N ARG A 150 -1.76 25.85 -4.39
CA ARG A 150 -1.62 25.93 -5.86
C ARG A 150 -0.36 25.16 -6.28
N LEU A 151 -0.53 24.04 -6.98
CA LEU A 151 0.56 23.36 -7.69
C LEU A 151 0.87 24.11 -8.99
#